data_AF-F9UIX4-F1
#
_entry.id   AF-F9UIX4-F1
#
_cell.length_a   1.000
_cell.length_b   1.000
_cell.length_c   1.000
_cell.angle_alpha   90.00
_cell.angle_beta   90.00
_cell.angle_gamma   90.00
#
_symmetry.space_group_name_H-M   'P 1'
#
loop_
_entity.id
_entity.type
_entity.pdbx_description
1 polymer ?
#
loop_
_entity_poly.entity_id
_entity_poly.type
_entity_poly.pdbx_seq_one_letter_code
_entity_poly.pdbx_strand_id
1 'polypeptide(L)'
;MDCAEVQRHGQAVRFLPPLGPRVGGALRLGLLLFPRYSPGTSPRLEPLAPVEALRGLVEAEAVIRNLTQTRLEALVRWVESAPAYRLIYPDLASGLEWTRRALAEIGSWQIEA
;
A
#
# COMPACT_ATOMS: atom_id res chain seq x y z
N MET A 1 -27.21 7.57 -4.88
CA MET A 1 -26.45 6.55 -4.12
C MET A 1 -26.18 7.14 -2.75
N ASP A 2 -26.84 6.62 -1.73
CA ASP A 2 -26.59 7.04 -0.35
C ASP A 2 -25.25 6.45 0.10
N CYS A 3 -24.33 7.34 0.46
CA CYS A 3 -23.00 6.98 0.94
C CYS A 3 -23.09 6.93 2.46
N ALA A 4 -23.09 5.72 3.02
CA ALA A 4 -23.25 5.53 4.46
C ALA A 4 -22.19 6.33 5.23
N GLU A 5 -22.65 7.19 6.15
CA GLU A 5 -21.77 7.84 7.12
C GLU A 5 -21.31 6.82 8.15
N VAL A 6 -20.01 6.81 8.41
CA VAL A 6 -19.36 5.96 9.40
C VAL A 6 -18.66 6.82 10.43
N GLN A 7 -18.64 6.35 11.68
CA GLN A 7 -17.88 6.99 12.74
C GLN A 7 -16.42 6.52 12.70
N ARG A 8 -15.49 7.49 12.67
CA ARG A 8 -14.03 7.26 12.72
C ARG A 8 -13.39 8.29 13.64
N HIS A 9 -12.74 7.81 14.70
CA HIS A 9 -12.06 8.66 15.69
C HIS A 9 -12.90 9.84 16.21
N GLY A 10 -14.21 9.61 16.44
CA GLY A 10 -15.14 10.62 16.93
C GLY A 10 -15.68 11.60 15.88
N GLN A 11 -15.40 11.35 14.59
CA GLN A 11 -15.90 12.15 13.48
C GLN A 11 -16.77 11.31 12.55
N ALA A 12 -17.91 11.88 12.14
CA ALA A 12 -18.71 11.32 11.07
C ALA A 12 -17.99 11.57 9.74
N VAL A 13 -17.65 10.49 9.02
CA VAL A 13 -16.98 10.56 7.72
C VAL A 13 -17.76 9.77 6.67
N ARG A 14 -17.61 10.17 5.41
CA ARG A 14 -18.23 9.50 4.26
C ARG A 14 -17.17 8.74 3.47
N PHE A 15 -17.41 7.46 3.19
CA PHE A 15 -16.59 6.68 2.27
C PHE A 15 -17.00 6.94 0.83
N LEU A 16 -16.29 7.84 0.15
CA LEU A 16 -16.51 8.05 -1.27
C LEU A 16 -16.17 6.77 -2.05
N PRO A 17 -16.99 6.39 -3.05
CA PRO A 17 -16.60 5.32 -3.94
C PRO A 17 -15.30 5.69 -4.67
N PRO A 18 -14.43 4.72 -4.97
CA PRO A 18 -13.22 4.98 -5.73
C PRO A 18 -13.59 5.67 -7.05
N LEU A 19 -12.94 6.80 -7.32
CA LEU A 19 -13.09 7.54 -8.57
C LEU A 19 -12.25 6.85 -9.65
N GLY A 20 -12.82 6.71 -10.85
CA GLY A 20 -12.11 6.16 -12.01
C GLY A 20 -12.82 4.98 -12.66
N PRO A 21 -12.26 4.48 -13.78
CA PRO A 21 -12.83 3.35 -14.50
C PRO A 21 -12.85 2.11 -13.62
N ARG A 22 -13.95 1.35 -13.69
CA ARG A 22 -13.99 0.02 -13.07
C ARG A 22 -12.96 -0.86 -13.78
N VAL A 23 -12.04 -1.40 -13.01
CA VAL A 23 -11.08 -2.37 -13.52
C VAL A 23 -11.77 -3.73 -13.58
N GLY A 24 -11.85 -4.32 -14.78
CA GLY A 24 -12.55 -5.59 -15.01
C GLY A 24 -11.69 -6.85 -14.81
N GLY A 25 -10.42 -6.71 -14.44
CA GLY A 25 -9.46 -7.82 -14.36
C GLY A 25 -8.38 -7.62 -13.30
N ALA A 26 -7.50 -8.60 -13.17
CA ALA A 26 -6.37 -8.54 -12.25
C ALA A 26 -5.40 -7.42 -12.67
N LEU A 27 -4.98 -6.61 -11.70
CA LEU A 27 -3.93 -5.61 -11.89
C LEU A 27 -2.57 -6.18 -11.50
N ARG A 28 -1.53 -5.74 -12.21
CA ARG A 28 -0.16 -5.96 -11.78
C ARG A 28 0.09 -5.12 -10.53
N LEU A 29 0.74 -5.71 -9.52
CA LEU A 29 1.21 -4.97 -8.35
C LEU A 29 2.32 -4.00 -8.77
N GLY A 30 2.13 -2.71 -8.51
CA GLY A 30 3.12 -1.68 -8.82
C GLY A 30 4.01 -1.30 -7.63
N LEU A 31 3.47 -1.32 -6.41
CA LEU A 31 4.14 -0.88 -5.19
C LEU A 31 3.59 -1.62 -3.97
N LEU A 32 4.47 -1.96 -3.03
CA LEU A 32 4.10 -2.18 -1.64
C LEU A 32 4.61 -1.02 -0.78
N LEU A 33 3.70 -0.29 -0.14
CA LEU A 33 4.05 0.83 0.72
C LEU A 33 3.53 0.55 2.13
N PHE A 34 4.43 0.55 3.11
CA PHE A 34 4.12 0.29 4.51
C PHE A 34 4.27 1.59 5.32
N PRO A 35 3.16 2.29 5.64
CA PRO A 35 3.22 3.56 6.36
C PRO A 35 3.59 3.34 7.83
N ARG A 36 4.52 4.15 8.34
CA ARG A 36 4.93 4.19 9.75
C ARG A 36 4.95 5.63 10.24
N TYR A 37 3.89 6.00 10.97
CA TYR A 37 3.81 7.29 11.63
C TYR A 37 4.89 7.42 12.72
N SER A 38 5.68 8.48 12.66
CA SER A 38 6.78 8.75 13.59
C SER A 38 6.94 10.27 13.78
N PRO A 39 6.24 10.87 14.76
CA PRO A 39 6.33 12.31 15.05
C PRO A 39 7.77 12.76 15.26
N GLY A 40 8.08 13.98 14.85
CA GLY A 40 9.41 14.59 15.06
C GLY A 40 10.54 14.02 14.20
N THR A 41 10.24 13.13 13.25
CA THR A 41 11.24 12.59 12.32
C THR A 41 11.10 13.18 10.92
N SER A 42 12.20 13.28 10.19
CA SER A 42 12.15 13.65 8.78
C SER A 42 11.51 12.51 7.96
N PRO A 43 10.60 12.84 7.03
CA PRO A 43 9.97 11.84 6.19
C PRO A 43 10.98 11.19 5.24
N ARG A 44 10.85 9.88 5.02
CA ARG A 44 11.74 9.12 4.14
C ARG A 44 11.11 7.80 3.71
N LEU A 45 11.62 7.26 2.60
CA LEU A 45 11.37 5.90 2.14
C LEU A 45 12.59 5.04 2.46
N GLU A 46 12.35 3.92 3.12
CA GLU A 46 13.35 2.88 3.35
C GLU A 46 12.98 1.66 2.50
N PRO A 47 13.86 1.17 1.60
CA PRO A 47 13.58 -0.05 0.85
C PRO A 47 13.48 -1.24 1.80
N LEU A 48 12.59 -2.18 1.47
CA LEU A 48 12.37 -3.40 2.23
C LEU A 48 12.86 -4.61 1.45
N ALA A 49 13.51 -5.53 2.15
CA ALA A 49 13.74 -6.86 1.60
C ALA A 49 12.39 -7.60 1.42
N PRO A 50 12.28 -8.56 0.48
CA PRO A 50 11.04 -9.31 0.26
C PRO A 50 10.48 -9.96 1.53
N VAL A 51 11.35 -10.48 2.40
CA VAL A 51 10.96 -11.08 3.68
C VAL A 51 10.34 -10.06 4.65
N GLU A 52 10.81 -8.81 4.63
CA GLU A 52 10.26 -7.74 5.45
C GLU A 52 8.90 -7.26 4.91
N ALA A 53 8.75 -7.22 3.59
CA ALA A 53 7.47 -6.90 2.96
C ALA A 53 6.42 -8.00 3.24
N LEU A 54 6.81 -9.28 3.17
CA LEU A 54 5.98 -10.42 3.60
C LEU A 54 5.56 -10.28 5.06
N ARG A 55 6.50 -9.95 5.96
CA ARG A 55 6.20 -9.70 7.37
C ARG A 55 5.17 -8.57 7.51
N GLY A 56 5.37 -7.45 6.83
CA GLY A 56 4.46 -6.32 6.87
C GLY A 56 3.04 -6.67 6.41
N LEU A 57 2.89 -7.55 5.40
CA LEU A 57 1.58 -8.03 4.96
C LEU A 57 0.87 -8.87 6.03
N VAL A 58 1.62 -9.73 6.73
CA VAL A 58 1.09 -10.54 7.83
C VAL A 58 0.70 -9.66 9.02
N GLU A 59 1.55 -8.69 9.37
CA GLU A 59 1.30 -7.72 10.46
C GLU A 59 0.11 -6.79 10.16
N ALA A 60 -0.15 -6.47 8.89
CA ALA A 60 -1.30 -5.66 8.47
C ALA A 60 -2.65 -6.40 8.55
N GLU A 61 -2.68 -7.57 9.21
CA GLU A 61 -3.83 -8.47 9.28
C GLU A 61 -4.46 -8.75 7.91
N ALA A 62 -3.62 -8.83 6.85
CA ALA A 62 -4.10 -9.22 5.54
C ALA A 62 -4.78 -10.58 5.68
N VAL A 63 -6.04 -10.67 5.24
CA VAL A 63 -6.86 -11.88 5.38
C VAL A 63 -6.33 -12.95 4.41
N ILE A 64 -5.27 -13.65 4.83
CA ILE A 64 -4.67 -14.77 4.11
C ILE A 64 -5.36 -16.05 4.59
N ARG A 65 -6.51 -16.37 3.99
CA ARG A 65 -7.25 -17.60 4.29
C ARG A 65 -6.64 -18.79 3.54
N ASN A 66 -6.54 -19.93 4.21
CA ASN A 66 -6.06 -21.20 3.66
C ASN A 66 -4.69 -21.04 2.96
N LEU A 67 -3.65 -20.74 3.74
CA LEU A 67 -2.28 -20.65 3.27
C LEU A 67 -1.73 -22.07 2.99
N THR A 68 -1.92 -22.55 1.77
CA THR A 68 -1.27 -23.77 1.27
C THR A 68 0.13 -23.44 0.74
N GLN A 69 0.97 -24.46 0.55
CA GLN A 69 2.31 -24.29 -0.02
C GLN A 69 2.28 -23.55 -1.37
N THR A 70 1.40 -23.94 -2.30
CA THR A 70 1.26 -23.29 -3.60
C THR A 70 0.87 -21.80 -3.50
N ARG A 71 0.02 -21.46 -2.52
CA ARG A 71 -0.39 -20.07 -2.27
C ARG A 71 0.72 -19.26 -1.62
N LEU A 72 1.50 -19.87 -0.73
CA LEU A 72 2.67 -19.24 -0.14
C LEU A 72 3.71 -18.92 -1.23
N GLU A 73 4.02 -19.87 -2.11
CA GLU A 73 4.94 -19.64 -3.23
C GLU A 73 4.44 -18.55 -4.19
N ALA A 74 3.13 -18.52 -4.46
CA ALA A 74 2.53 -17.46 -5.26
C ALA A 74 2.62 -16.09 -4.56
N LEU A 75 2.42 -16.04 -3.24
CA LEU A 75 2.55 -14.82 -2.43
C LEU A 75 3.99 -14.32 -2.42
N VAL A 76 4.97 -15.21 -2.26
CA VAL A 76 6.41 -14.86 -2.32
C VAL A 76 6.74 -14.25 -3.68
N ARG A 77 6.39 -14.92 -4.79
CA ARG A 77 6.62 -14.38 -6.14
C ARG A 77 5.92 -13.04 -6.35
N TRP A 78 4.72 -12.87 -5.79
CA TRP A 78 3.97 -11.62 -5.88
C TRP A 78 4.66 -10.48 -5.15
N VAL A 79 5.16 -10.71 -3.93
CA VAL A 79 5.92 -9.71 -3.17
C VAL A 79 7.24 -9.36 -3.84
N GLU A 80 7.91 -10.32 -4.48
CA GLU A 80 9.14 -10.09 -5.24
C GLU A 80 8.92 -9.32 -6.56
N SER A 81 7.68 -9.28 -7.06
CA SER A 81 7.36 -8.71 -8.38
C SER A 81 7.29 -7.19 -8.43
N ALA A 82 7.33 -6.52 -7.28
CA ALA A 82 7.18 -5.07 -7.13
C ALA A 82 8.11 -4.53 -6.04
N PRO A 83 8.55 -3.26 -6.16
CA PRO A 83 9.31 -2.62 -5.10
C PRO A 83 8.48 -2.50 -3.82
N ALA A 84 9.16 -2.60 -2.67
CA ALA A 84 8.56 -2.46 -1.35
C ALA A 84 9.32 -1.43 -0.52
N TYR A 85 8.59 -0.50 0.10
CA TYR A 85 9.18 0.53 0.95
C TYR A 85 8.41 0.69 2.26
N ARG A 86 9.14 1.01 3.32
CA ARG A 86 8.59 1.60 4.54
C ARG A 86 8.61 3.12 4.39
N LEU A 87 7.44 3.73 4.50
CA LEU A 87 7.31 5.19 4.52
C LEU A 87 7.27 5.66 5.97
N ILE A 88 8.30 6.36 6.41
CA ILE A 88 8.33 6.99 7.72
C ILE A 88 7.89 8.45 7.55
N TYR A 89 6.93 8.91 8.34
CA TYR A 89 6.35 10.25 8.19
C TYR A 89 5.91 10.87 9.53
N PRO A 90 6.12 12.19 9.73
CA PRO A 90 5.78 12.87 10.98
C PRO A 90 4.35 13.41 11.04
N ASP A 91 3.69 13.56 9.89
CA ASP A 91 2.35 14.17 9.77
C ASP A 91 1.67 13.76 8.45
N LEU A 92 0.37 14.01 8.36
CA LEU A 92 -0.45 13.62 7.20
C LEU A 92 0.01 14.28 5.89
N ALA A 93 0.38 15.56 5.91
CA ALA A 93 0.78 16.28 4.71
C ALA A 93 2.07 15.69 4.13
N SER A 94 3.05 15.45 4.99
CA SER A 94 4.30 14.76 4.65
C SER A 94 4.05 13.33 4.14
N GLY A 95 3.17 12.57 4.80
CA GLY A 95 2.82 11.21 4.38
C GLY A 95 2.19 11.15 2.98
N LEU A 96 1.25 12.06 2.69
CA LEU A 96 0.63 12.16 1.38
C LEU A 96 1.61 12.57 0.28
N GLU A 97 2.47 13.55 0.56
CA GLU A 97 3.49 14.01 -0.38
C GLU A 97 4.45 12.87 -0.78
N TRP A 98 4.99 12.16 0.20
CA TRP A 98 5.93 11.06 -0.06
C TRP A 98 5.27 9.83 -0.69
N THR A 99 3.98 9.59 -0.41
CA THR A 99 3.20 8.57 -1.13
C THR A 99 3.08 8.91 -2.61
N ARG A 100 2.80 10.17 -2.96
CA ARG A 100 2.74 10.60 -4.37
C ARG A 100 4.09 10.45 -5.07
N ARG A 101 5.18 10.76 -4.38
CA ARG A 101 6.54 10.56 -4.92
C ARG A 101 6.82 9.08 -5.22
N ALA A 102 6.55 8.19 -4.28
CA ALA A 102 6.72 6.75 -4.48
C ALA A 102 5.88 6.23 -5.67
N LEU A 103 4.66 6.73 -5.84
CA LEU A 103 3.81 6.38 -6.98
C LEU A 103 4.33 6.94 -8.31
N ALA A 104 4.82 8.18 -8.32
CA ALA A 104 5.36 8.81 -9.52
C ALA A 104 6.61 8.09 -10.03
N GLU A 105 7.48 7.64 -9.13
CA GLU A 105 8.67 6.85 -9.48
C GLU A 105 8.27 5.59 -10.26
N ILE A 106 7.21 4.89 -9.85
CA ILE A 106 6.73 3.68 -10.55
C ILE A 106 6.06 4.01 -11.87
N GLY A 107 5.30 5.11 -11.94
CA GLY A 107 4.69 5.60 -13.17
C GLY A 107 5.72 5.90 -14.26
N SER A 108 6.91 6.41 -13.90
CA SER A 108 8.02 6.60 -14.85
C SER A 108 8.64 5.30 -15.36
N TRP A 109 8.53 4.18 -14.63
CA TRP A 109 9.01 2.86 -15.09
C TRP A 109 8.06 2.17 -16.07
N GLN A 110 6.82 2.66 -16.25
CA GLN A 110 5.81 2.02 -17.10
C GLN A 110 5.72 2.58 -18.53
N ILE A 111 6.60 3.51 -18.93
CA ILE A 111 6.60 4.13 -20.28
C ILE A 111 7.59 3.43 -21.25
N GLU A 112 8.41 2.50 -20.77
CA GLU A 112 9.33 1.71 -21.63
C GLU A 112 8.94 0.22 -21.67
N ALA A 113 7.80 -0.10 -22.30
CA ALA A 113 7.46 -1.47 -22.71
C ALA A 113 6.61 -1.49 -23.99
#